data_AF-A0A3D4XAG8-F1
#
_entry.id   AF-A0A3D4XAG8-F1
#
_cell.length_a   1.000
_cell.length_b   1.000
_cell.length_c   1.000
_cell.angle_alpha   90.00
_cell.angle_beta   90.00
_cell.angle_gamma   90.00
#
_symmetry.space_group_name_H-M   'P 1'
#
loop_
_entity.id
_entity.type
_entity.pdbx_description
1 polymer ?
#
loop_
_entity_poly.entity_id
_entity_poly.type
_entity_poly.pdbx_seq_one_letter_code
_entity_poly.pdbx_strand_id
1 'polypeptide(L)'
;MGGVKLVQKKRRDEDRNTGKIREYGRELRRKIFQCKLWLSAWIKKHRKQFRTAGRLAGILFTVAVCLGIGLILFAVCTAPKLEELNISPTEFLTTVLDDDGQVMNTLAQEGSNRVYVT
;
A
#
# COMPACT_ATOMS: atom_id res chain seq x y z
N MET A 1 53.21 6.05 27.05
CA MET A 1 53.32 4.63 26.61
C MET A 1 52.00 3.84 26.56
N GLY A 2 50.87 4.33 27.08
CA GLY A 2 49.59 3.59 27.08
C GLY A 2 48.86 3.51 25.73
N GLY A 3 48.94 4.56 24.89
CA GLY A 3 48.21 4.62 23.62
C GLY A 3 48.63 3.56 22.59
N VAL A 4 49.92 3.21 22.54
CA VAL A 4 50.45 2.22 21.59
C VAL A 4 49.90 0.81 21.88
N LYS A 5 49.70 0.46 23.16
CA LYS A 5 49.14 -0.85 23.55
C LYS A 5 47.65 -0.98 23.19
N LEU A 6 46.89 0.11 23.28
CA LEU A 6 45.47 0.13 22.91
C LEU A 6 45.27 -0.03 21.39
N VAL A 7 46.11 0.64 20.59
CA VAL A 7 46.07 0.52 19.12
C VAL A 7 46.43 -0.91 18.66
N GLN A 8 47.44 -1.53 19.28
CA GLN A 8 47.82 -2.91 18.98
C GLN A 8 46.75 -3.94 19.35
N LYS A 9 46.03 -3.71 20.47
CA LYS A 9 44.92 -4.57 20.88
C LYS A 9 43.75 -4.48 19.90
N LYS A 10 43.37 -3.26 19.52
CA LYS A 10 42.27 -3.01 18.57
C LYS A 10 42.51 -3.69 17.21
N ARG A 11 43.72 -3.56 16.65
CA ARG A 11 44.06 -4.25 15.38
C ARG A 11 43.96 -5.77 15.49
N ARG A 12 44.45 -6.35 16.59
CA ARG A 12 44.41 -7.79 16.82
C ARG A 12 42.97 -8.32 16.95
N ASP A 13 42.09 -7.55 17.59
CA ASP A 13 40.68 -7.91 17.74
C ASP A 13 39.93 -7.78 16.40
N GLU A 14 40.29 -6.81 15.57
CA GLU A 14 39.75 -6.62 14.21
C GLU A 14 40.14 -7.77 13.28
N ASP A 15 41.42 -8.15 13.24
CA ASP A 15 41.91 -9.30 12.46
C ASP A 15 41.22 -10.62 12.88
N ARG A 16 41.01 -10.80 14.19
CA ARG A 16 40.29 -11.97 14.74
C ARG A 16 38.82 -11.97 14.29
N ASN A 17 38.18 -10.81 14.25
CA ASN A 17 36.80 -10.68 13.81
C ASN A 17 36.67 -10.94 12.30
N THR A 18 37.58 -10.40 11.49
CA THR A 18 37.62 -10.66 10.04
C THR A 18 37.83 -12.15 9.72
N GLY A 19 38.67 -12.83 10.49
CA GLY A 19 38.86 -14.29 10.38
C GLY A 19 37.56 -15.07 10.62
N LYS A 20 36.84 -14.75 11.70
CA LYS A 20 35.55 -15.38 12.04
C LYS A 20 34.48 -15.15 10.98
N ILE A 21 34.36 -13.94 10.44
CA ILE A 21 33.38 -13.62 9.38
C ILE A 21 33.61 -14.48 8.14
N ARG A 22 34.88 -14.72 7.77
CA ARG A 22 35.24 -15.60 6.64
C ARG A 22 34.93 -17.07 6.92
N GLU A 23 35.00 -17.52 8.16
CA GLU A 23 34.58 -18.88 8.55
C GLU A 23 33.07 -19.05 8.49
N TYR A 24 32.31 -18.13 9.10
CA TYR A 24 30.84 -18.14 9.01
C TYR A 24 30.36 -18.07 7.56
N GLY A 25 30.99 -17.25 6.72
CA GLY A 25 30.67 -17.18 5.30
C GLY A 25 30.86 -18.53 4.57
N ARG A 26 31.93 -19.27 4.87
CA ARG A 26 32.18 -20.60 4.28
C ARG A 26 31.16 -21.64 4.75
N GLU A 27 30.81 -21.64 6.03
CA GLU A 27 29.81 -22.56 6.58
C GLU A 27 28.41 -22.26 6.03
N LEU A 28 28.03 -20.98 5.99
CA LEU A 28 26.76 -20.55 5.44
C LEU A 28 26.63 -20.96 3.98
N ARG A 29 27.71 -20.82 3.19
CA ARG A 29 27.72 -21.23 1.79
C ARG A 29 27.50 -22.73 1.61
N ARG A 30 28.07 -23.58 2.48
CA ARG A 30 27.82 -25.04 2.45
C ARG A 30 26.39 -25.36 2.81
N LYS A 31 25.85 -24.75 3.87
CA LYS A 31 24.44 -24.94 4.28
C LYS A 31 23.48 -24.48 3.20
N ILE A 32 23.73 -23.33 2.58
CA ILE A 32 22.94 -22.83 1.44
C ILE A 32 23.02 -23.79 0.25
N PHE A 33 24.21 -24.33 -0.06
CA PHE A 33 24.37 -25.25 -1.18
C PHE A 33 23.64 -26.57 -0.95
N GLN A 34 23.76 -27.14 0.25
CA GLN A 34 23.02 -28.33 0.67
C GLN A 34 21.51 -28.07 0.67
N CYS A 35 21.08 -26.92 1.19
CA CYS A 35 19.68 -26.52 1.19
C CYS A 35 19.15 -26.36 -0.24
N LYS A 36 19.90 -25.74 -1.17
CA LYS A 36 19.53 -25.62 -2.58
C LYS A 36 19.37 -26.98 -3.26
N LEU A 37 20.32 -27.89 -3.06
CA LEU A 37 20.27 -29.23 -3.63
C LEU A 37 19.05 -30.00 -3.12
N TRP A 38 18.86 -30.01 -1.80
CA TRP A 38 17.71 -30.63 -1.15
C TRP A 38 16.39 -30.03 -1.61
N LEU A 39 16.30 -28.69 -1.66
CA LEU A 39 15.12 -27.97 -2.11
C LEU A 39 14.79 -28.29 -3.58
N SER A 40 15.81 -28.37 -4.44
CA SER A 40 15.60 -28.71 -5.85
C SER A 40 15.10 -30.15 -6.05
N ALA A 41 15.56 -31.10 -5.23
CA ALA A 41 15.10 -32.49 -5.25
C ALA A 41 13.66 -32.60 -4.72
N TRP A 42 13.35 -31.87 -3.65
CA TRP A 42 12.01 -31.78 -3.09
C TRP A 42 11.02 -31.15 -4.07
N ILE A 43 11.38 -30.04 -4.72
CA ILE A 43 10.58 -29.40 -5.77
C ILE A 43 10.36 -30.36 -6.95
N LYS A 44 11.38 -31.13 -7.36
CA LYS A 44 11.22 -32.15 -8.42
C LYS A 44 10.20 -33.22 -8.04
N LYS A 45 10.23 -33.70 -6.79
CA LYS A 45 9.25 -34.69 -6.27
C LYS A 45 7.82 -34.16 -6.30
N HIS A 46 7.62 -32.89 -5.95
CA HIS A 46 6.29 -32.25 -5.93
C HIS A 46 5.92 -31.50 -7.23
N ARG A 47 6.73 -31.61 -8.29
CA ARG A 47 6.55 -30.84 -9.55
C ARG A 47 5.20 -31.06 -10.21
N LYS A 48 4.63 -32.26 -10.11
CA LYS A 48 3.30 -32.59 -10.65
C LYS A 48 2.19 -31.85 -9.89
N GLN A 49 2.26 -31.84 -8.56
CA GLN A 49 1.31 -31.14 -7.70
C GLN A 49 1.42 -29.63 -7.86
N PHE A 50 2.64 -29.07 -7.94
CA PHE A 50 2.85 -27.65 -8.21
C PHE A 50 2.32 -27.20 -9.57
N ARG A 51 2.35 -28.06 -10.59
CA ARG A 51 1.81 -27.71 -11.91
C ARG A 51 0.28 -27.61 -11.89
N THR A 52 -0.40 -28.55 -11.23
CA THR A 52 -1.86 -28.51 -11.11
C THR A 52 -2.30 -27.38 -10.18
N ALA A 53 -1.65 -27.24 -9.02
CA ALA A 53 -1.93 -26.18 -8.06
C ALA A 53 -1.65 -24.79 -8.67
N GLY A 54 -0.56 -24.62 -9.41
CA GLY A 54 -0.22 -23.37 -10.09
C GLY A 54 -1.23 -23.00 -11.19
N ARG A 55 -1.77 -23.98 -11.93
CA ARG A 55 -2.84 -23.74 -12.91
C ARG A 55 -4.14 -23.28 -12.24
N LEU A 56 -4.55 -23.94 -11.16
CA LEU A 56 -5.73 -23.55 -10.39
C LEU A 56 -5.55 -22.15 -9.76
N ALA A 57 -4.41 -21.90 -9.14
CA ALA A 57 -4.10 -20.60 -8.54
C ALA A 57 -4.08 -19.47 -9.59
N GLY A 58 -3.51 -19.74 -10.78
CA GLY A 58 -3.51 -18.79 -11.89
C GLY A 58 -4.92 -18.42 -12.36
N ILE A 59 -5.79 -19.42 -12.54
CA ILE A 59 -7.19 -19.19 -12.93
C ILE A 59 -7.93 -18.37 -11.87
N LEU A 60 -7.80 -18.74 -10.59
CA LEU A 60 -8.42 -18.00 -9.48
C LEU A 60 -7.93 -16.54 -9.42
N PHE A 61 -6.63 -16.32 -9.63
CA PHE A 61 -6.05 -14.99 -9.66
C PHE A 61 -6.61 -14.15 -10.82
N THR A 62 -6.71 -14.71 -12.02
CA THR A 62 -7.28 -14.01 -13.18
C THR A 62 -8.75 -13.64 -12.94
N VAL A 63 -9.55 -14.55 -12.38
CA VAL A 63 -10.96 -14.28 -12.05
C VAL A 63 -11.06 -13.15 -11.01
N ALA A 64 -10.24 -13.19 -9.96
CA ALA A 64 -10.22 -12.15 -8.93
C ALA A 64 -9.87 -10.77 -9.51
N VAL A 65 -8.88 -10.69 -10.40
CA VAL A 65 -8.49 -9.44 -11.06
C VAL A 65 -9.60 -8.93 -11.98
N CYS A 66 -10.22 -9.80 -12.79
CA CYS A 66 -11.33 -9.41 -13.67
C CYS A 66 -12.53 -8.89 -12.88
N LEU A 67 -12.90 -9.56 -11.77
CA LEU A 67 -13.99 -9.11 -10.91
C LEU A 67 -13.66 -7.77 -10.24
N GLY A 68 -12.45 -7.60 -9.72
CA GLY A 68 -12.02 -6.35 -9.10
C GLY A 68 -12.09 -5.15 -10.05
N ILE A 69 -11.54 -5.31 -11.26
CA ILE A 69 -11.57 -4.24 -12.28
C ILE A 69 -13.00 -3.98 -12.76
N GLY A 70 -13.78 -5.04 -12.99
CA GLY A 70 -15.17 -4.93 -13.43
C GLY A 70 -16.06 -4.17 -12.44
N LEU A 71 -15.91 -4.42 -11.13
CA LEU A 71 -16.65 -3.71 -10.09
C LEU A 71 -16.30 -2.22 -10.03
N ILE A 72 -15.02 -1.87 -10.19
CA ILE A 72 -14.57 -0.47 -10.20
C ILE A 72 -15.16 0.28 -11.39
N LEU A 73 -15.11 -0.32 -12.59
CA LEU A 73 -15.68 0.28 -13.80
C LEU A 73 -17.20 0.40 -13.71
N PHE A 74 -17.88 -0.61 -13.16
CA PHE A 74 -19.31 -0.57 -12.94
C PHE A 74 -19.70 0.61 -12.04
N ALA A 75 -19.02 0.78 -10.90
CA ALA A 75 -19.28 1.88 -9.97
C ALA A 75 -19.14 3.26 -10.64
N VAL A 76 -18.10 3.44 -11.47
CA VAL A 76 -17.86 4.69 -12.21
C VAL A 76 -18.93 4.93 -13.27
N CYS A 77 -19.34 3.91 -14.02
CA CYS A 77 -20.39 4.06 -15.04
C CYS A 77 -21.77 4.30 -14.43
N THR A 78 -22.05 3.77 -13.24
CA THR A 78 -23.29 4.03 -12.51
C THR A 78 -23.26 5.33 -11.72
N ALA A 79 -22.11 6.00 -11.63
CA ALA A 79 -22.05 7.31 -10.97
C ALA A 79 -22.90 8.31 -11.76
N PRO A 80 -23.82 9.04 -11.11
CA PRO A 80 -24.59 10.08 -11.78
C PRO A 80 -23.64 11.15 -12.33
N LYS A 81 -23.87 11.58 -13.57
CA LYS A 81 -23.07 12.63 -14.20
C LYS A 81 -23.27 13.94 -13.44
N LEU A 82 -22.18 14.56 -13.01
CA LEU A 82 -22.20 15.85 -12.30
C LEU A 82 -22.70 17.02 -13.17
N GLU A 83 -22.77 16.83 -14.49
CA GLU A 83 -23.26 17.83 -15.45
C GLU A 83 -24.77 18.08 -15.36
N GLU A 84 -25.53 17.13 -14.80
CA GLU A 84 -27.00 17.27 -14.63
C GLU A 84 -27.39 17.71 -13.22
N LEU A 85 -26.42 17.77 -12.29
CA LEU A 85 -26.62 18.34 -10.98
C LEU A 85 -26.44 19.85 -11.09
N ASN A 86 -27.47 20.51 -11.61
CA ASN A 86 -27.67 21.94 -11.38
C ASN A 86 -27.96 22.13 -9.89
N ILE A 87 -26.91 22.07 -9.07
CA ILE A 87 -26.88 22.62 -7.71
C ILE A 87 -26.87 24.14 -7.85
N SER A 88 -27.94 24.69 -8.44
CA SER A 88 -28.43 25.96 -7.93
C SER A 88 -28.77 25.64 -6.47
N PRO A 89 -28.09 26.24 -5.47
CA PRO A 89 -28.51 26.08 -4.08
C PRO A 89 -29.99 26.47 -4.03
N THR A 90 -30.87 25.48 -3.84
CA THR A 90 -32.31 25.68 -3.88
C THR A 90 -32.71 26.71 -2.83
N GLU A 91 -31.96 26.77 -1.74
CA GLU A 91 -32.14 27.77 -0.70
C GLU A 91 -30.74 28.13 -0.17
N PHE A 92 -30.26 29.34 -0.50
CA PHE A 92 -29.37 29.99 0.45
C PHE A 92 -30.21 30.18 1.70
N LEU A 93 -29.85 29.55 2.80
CA LEU A 93 -30.51 29.76 4.08
C LEU A 93 -30.25 31.22 4.49
N THR A 94 -31.13 32.12 4.04
CA THR A 94 -31.07 33.54 4.37
C THR A 94 -31.50 33.79 5.80
N THR A 95 -31.88 32.75 6.54
CA THR A 95 -32.40 32.79 7.90
C THR A 95 -31.47 32.07 8.86
N VAL A 96 -30.93 32.81 9.85
CA VAL A 96 -30.23 32.20 10.98
C VAL A 96 -31.28 31.69 11.95
N LEU A 97 -31.21 30.40 12.32
CA LEU A 97 -32.10 29.76 13.29
C LEU A 97 -31.37 29.61 14.63
N ASP A 98 -32.11 29.74 15.74
CA ASP A 98 -31.63 29.45 17.10
C ASP A 98 -31.64 27.94 17.37
N ASP A 99 -31.05 27.50 18.48
CA ASP A 99 -30.92 26.06 18.84
C ASP A 99 -32.27 25.33 19.00
N ASP A 100 -33.37 26.08 19.20
CA ASP A 100 -34.75 25.59 19.26
C ASP A 100 -35.49 25.62 17.90
N GLY A 101 -34.78 25.96 16.81
CA GLY A 101 -35.35 26.02 15.45
C GLY A 101 -36.22 27.24 15.15
N GLN A 102 -36.14 28.29 15.99
CA GLN A 102 -36.85 29.56 15.80
C GLN A 102 -36.00 30.53 14.97
N VAL A 103 -36.62 31.30 14.08
CA VAL A 103 -35.90 32.21 13.18
C VAL A 103 -35.41 33.45 13.94
N MET A 104 -34.10 33.66 14.00
CA MET A 104 -33.49 34.80 14.68
C MET A 104 -33.32 36.02 13.79
N ASN A 105 -32.93 35.85 12.52
CA ASN A 105 -32.69 36.98 11.62
C ASN A 105 -32.64 36.58 10.13
N THR A 106 -33.12 37.46 9.24
CA THR A 106 -33.08 37.27 7.77
C THR A 106 -31.97 38.14 7.17
N LEU A 107 -30.88 37.53 6.72
CA LEU A 107 -29.64 38.18 6.27
C LEU A 107 -29.66 38.71 4.83
N ALA A 108 -30.64 38.33 4.01
CA ALA A 108 -30.81 38.90 2.68
C ALA A 108 -32.30 38.99 2.33
N GLN A 109 -32.76 40.20 2.02
CA GLN A 109 -34.12 40.45 1.54
C GLN A 109 -34.21 40.06 0.05
N GLU A 110 -35.36 39.53 -0.38
CA GLU A 110 -35.62 39.23 -1.79
C GLU A 110 -35.24 40.42 -2.68
N GLY A 111 -34.27 40.20 -3.58
CA GLY A 111 -33.82 41.22 -4.53
C GLY A 111 -32.49 41.91 -4.18
N SER A 112 -31.82 41.58 -3.08
CA SER A 112 -30.49 42.14 -2.78
C SER A 112 -29.38 41.56 -3.67
N ASN A 113 -29.22 42.21 -4.83
CA ASN A 113 -28.04 42.25 -5.70
C ASN A 113 -27.50 40.92 -6.27
N ARG A 114 -28.19 40.36 -7.28
CA ARG A 114 -27.58 39.41 -8.23
C ARG A 114 -27.17 40.13 -9.51
N VAL A 115 -25.91 40.53 -9.61
CA VAL A 115 -25.29 40.88 -10.91
C VAL A 115 -24.83 39.57 -11.55
N TYR A 116 -25.54 39.12 -12.58
CA TYR A 116 -25.11 37.99 -13.39
C TYR A 116 -24.06 38.49 -14.38
N VAL A 117 -22.79 38.15 -14.14
CA VAL A 117 -21.72 38.40 -15.13
C VAL A 117 -21.81 37.29 -16.18
N THR A 118 -21.90 37.70 -17.43
CA THR A 118 -21.95 36.83 -18.63
C THR A 118 -20.55 36.51 -19.13
#